data_AF-A0A6L8U1F8-F1
#
_entry.id   AF-A0A6L8U1F8-F1
#
_cell.length_a   1.000
_cell.length_b   1.000
_cell.length_c   1.000
_cell.angle_alpha   90.00
_cell.angle_beta   90.00
_cell.angle_gamma   90.00
#
_symmetry.space_group_name_H-M   'P 1'
#
loop_
_entity.id
_entity.type
_entity.pdbx_description
1 polymer ?
#
loop_
_entity_poly.entity_id
_entity_poly.type
_entity_poly.pdbx_seq_one_letter_code
_entity_poly.pdbx_strand_id
1 'polypeptide(L)'
;MKQSIAAFFLMILTLLHFTEIQGQDINKSDPDGKKQGRWIKYYPNGKMMYEGEFSNDKPEGEFRRYYEDGTLKSLMTFSNEGTEAEAVLYYSNGLPASAGKYVNQLKEGKWRFFSFTEKDLLISETEYLENRKNGLTLNYYPDGKVAEKIMYRNDLRHGECLKYYPDGNLMLRTNYENGKINGSFEAFHENGKPEMKGQYKNNLREGQWIIYGKNGNRRFMTNYSAGIPDNRSIDIYESEYIDSLERNKVNIADPEKTGEIW
;
A
#
# COMPACT_ATOMS: atom_id res chain seq x y z
N MET A 1 -18.37 -6.37 16.58
CA MET A 1 -18.90 -5.00 16.42
C MET A 1 -18.27 -4.43 15.17
N LYS A 2 -18.99 -4.48 14.05
CA LYS A 2 -18.51 -3.96 12.76
C LYS A 2 -18.47 -2.44 12.88
N GLN A 3 -17.29 -1.85 13.08
CA GLN A 3 -17.13 -0.43 12.79
C GLN A 3 -17.23 -0.33 11.27
N SER A 4 -18.39 0.09 10.77
CA SER A 4 -18.53 0.44 9.38
C SER A 4 -17.54 1.57 9.10
N ILE A 5 -16.62 1.35 8.17
CA ILE A 5 -15.82 2.39 7.52
C ILE A 5 -16.78 3.17 6.60
N ALA A 6 -17.78 3.81 7.21
CA ALA A 6 -18.82 4.61 6.58
C ALA A 6 -18.70 6.09 7.01
N ALA A 7 -17.52 6.51 7.46
CA ALA A 7 -17.27 7.85 7.96
C ALA A 7 -16.26 8.66 7.13
N PHE A 8 -15.97 8.25 5.89
CA PHE A 8 -15.20 9.08 4.94
C PHE A 8 -15.83 9.21 3.54
N PHE A 9 -17.03 8.66 3.35
CA PHE A 9 -17.84 8.84 2.15
C PHE A 9 -19.19 9.44 2.52
N LEU A 10 -19.24 10.71 2.95
CA LEU A 10 -20.36 11.63 2.68
C LEU A 10 -20.10 13.01 3.30
N MET A 11 -19.61 13.95 2.48
CA MET A 11 -20.21 15.28 2.36
C MET A 11 -19.64 15.98 1.12
N ILE A 12 -19.82 15.37 -0.05
CA ILE A 12 -19.92 16.18 -1.27
C ILE A 12 -21.36 16.64 -1.29
N LEU A 13 -21.61 17.80 -0.69
CA LEU A 13 -22.87 18.51 -0.86
C LEU A 13 -22.94 18.88 -2.34
N THR A 14 -23.65 18.09 -3.14
CA THR A 14 -23.97 18.46 -4.51
C THR A 14 -25.02 19.57 -4.46
N LEU A 15 -24.55 20.81 -4.28
CA LEU A 15 -25.28 21.97 -4.77
C LEU A 15 -25.16 21.93 -6.29
N LEU A 16 -26.07 21.20 -6.94
CA LEU A 16 -26.37 21.36 -8.35
C LEU A 16 -27.04 22.73 -8.53
N HIS A 17 -26.23 23.78 -8.51
CA HIS A 17 -26.58 25.01 -9.20
C HIS A 17 -26.32 24.75 -10.68
N PHE A 18 -27.36 24.31 -11.38
CA PHE A 18 -27.41 24.41 -12.84
C PHE A 18 -27.58 25.90 -13.16
N THR A 19 -26.49 26.66 -13.12
CA THR A 19 -26.40 27.86 -13.92
C THR A 19 -26.15 27.41 -15.34
N GLU A 20 -27.04 27.82 -16.23
CA GLU A 20 -26.87 27.68 -17.66
C GLU A 20 -25.63 28.52 -18.05
N ILE A 21 -24.44 27.91 -17.99
CA ILE A 21 -23.20 28.59 -18.37
C ILE A 21 -23.21 28.69 -19.90
N GLN A 22 -23.77 29.79 -20.40
CA GLN A 22 -23.49 30.27 -21.74
C GLN A 22 -21.98 30.36 -21.93
N GLY A 23 -21.44 29.57 -22.86
CA GLY A 23 -20.13 29.75 -23.48
C GLY A 23 -19.00 30.18 -22.54
N GLN A 24 -18.69 29.40 -21.50
CA GLN A 24 -17.38 29.54 -20.86
C GLN A 24 -16.32 29.14 -21.91
N ASP A 25 -15.52 30.10 -22.33
CA ASP A 25 -14.39 29.81 -23.18
C ASP A 25 -13.45 28.82 -22.49
N ILE A 26 -13.27 27.65 -23.10
CA ILE A 26 -12.39 26.60 -22.60
C ILE A 26 -10.98 26.75 -23.17
N ASN A 27 -9.99 26.25 -22.44
CA ASN A 27 -8.59 26.19 -22.87
C ASN A 27 -7.99 27.56 -23.21
N LYS A 28 -8.28 28.59 -22.41
CA LYS A 28 -7.72 29.94 -22.58
C LYS A 28 -6.39 30.10 -21.87
N SER A 29 -5.53 30.90 -22.48
CA SER A 29 -4.29 31.40 -21.89
C SER A 29 -4.29 32.93 -21.81
N ASP A 30 -3.54 33.48 -20.87
CA ASP A 30 -3.25 34.92 -20.79
C ASP A 30 -2.17 35.34 -21.83
N PRO A 31 -1.84 36.64 -21.95
CA PRO A 31 -0.81 37.12 -22.89
C PRO A 31 0.60 36.54 -22.67
N ASP A 32 0.89 36.06 -21.46
CA ASP A 32 2.16 35.38 -21.13
C ASP A 32 2.10 33.87 -21.47
N GLY A 33 0.95 33.39 -21.97
CA GLY A 33 0.72 32.01 -22.35
C GLY A 33 0.23 31.10 -21.22
N LYS A 34 0.06 31.62 -20.00
CA LYS A 34 -0.33 30.81 -18.84
C LYS A 34 -1.80 30.46 -18.89
N LYS A 35 -2.13 29.22 -18.53
CA LYS A 35 -3.49 28.68 -18.53
C LYS A 35 -4.39 29.39 -17.53
N GLN A 36 -5.60 29.71 -17.97
CA GLN A 36 -6.65 30.33 -17.16
C GLN A 36 -7.99 29.62 -17.34
N GLY A 37 -8.80 29.56 -16.29
CA GLY A 37 -10.17 29.06 -16.30
C GLY A 37 -10.29 27.58 -16.59
N ARG A 38 -11.39 27.18 -17.23
CA ARG A 38 -11.73 25.78 -17.47
C ARG A 38 -10.92 25.20 -18.64
N TRP A 39 -10.32 24.04 -18.39
CA TRP A 39 -9.55 23.29 -19.38
C TRP A 39 -10.16 21.92 -19.59
N ILE A 40 -10.28 21.53 -20.86
CA ILE A 40 -10.78 20.21 -21.28
C ILE A 40 -9.90 19.70 -22.40
N LYS A 41 -9.48 18.44 -22.28
CA LYS A 41 -8.80 17.71 -23.36
C LYS A 41 -9.57 16.46 -23.71
N TYR A 42 -9.58 16.11 -24.99
CA TYR A 42 -10.19 14.90 -25.52
C TYR A 42 -9.14 13.95 -26.09
N TYR A 43 -9.45 12.67 -26.10
CA TYR A 43 -8.76 11.64 -26.87
C TYR A 43 -9.10 11.74 -28.37
N PRO A 44 -8.31 11.12 -29.27
CA PRO A 44 -8.63 11.08 -30.70
C PRO A 44 -10.01 10.49 -31.02
N ASN A 45 -10.53 9.61 -30.17
CA ASN A 45 -11.86 9.02 -30.28
C ASN A 45 -13.01 9.97 -29.84
N GLY A 46 -12.69 11.21 -29.46
CA GLY A 46 -13.64 12.22 -29.01
C GLY A 46 -14.09 12.12 -27.55
N LYS A 47 -13.69 11.08 -26.81
CA LYS A 47 -13.97 10.96 -25.38
C LYS A 47 -13.09 11.89 -24.56
N MET A 48 -13.59 12.39 -23.44
CA MET A 48 -12.85 13.29 -22.56
C MET A 48 -11.64 12.56 -21.95
N MET A 49 -10.48 13.23 -21.96
CA MET A 49 -9.24 12.77 -21.36
C MET A 49 -9.03 13.39 -19.98
N TYR A 50 -9.30 14.69 -19.86
CA TYR A 50 -9.33 15.38 -18.57
C TYR A 50 -10.17 16.65 -18.63
N GLU A 51 -10.61 17.08 -17.45
CA GLU A 51 -11.13 18.42 -17.20
C GLU A 51 -10.64 18.96 -15.84
N GLY A 52 -10.56 20.27 -15.73
CA GLY A 52 -10.26 20.97 -14.48
C GLY A 52 -10.10 22.46 -14.70
N GLU A 53 -9.79 23.19 -13.63
CA GLU A 53 -9.57 24.63 -13.69
C GLU A 53 -8.10 24.97 -13.45
N PHE A 54 -7.64 26.03 -14.12
CA PHE A 54 -6.30 26.59 -13.94
C PHE A 54 -6.37 28.08 -13.61
N SER A 55 -5.47 28.51 -12.75
CA SER A 55 -5.18 29.91 -12.44
C SER A 55 -3.69 30.11 -12.55
N ASN A 56 -3.24 30.85 -13.57
CA ASN A 56 -1.81 31.08 -13.85
C ASN A 56 -0.97 29.78 -13.91
N ASP A 57 -1.41 28.81 -14.72
CA ASP A 57 -0.84 27.45 -14.83
C ASP A 57 -0.99 26.54 -13.61
N LYS A 58 -1.51 27.04 -12.48
CA LYS A 58 -1.75 26.23 -11.29
C LYS A 58 -3.14 25.60 -11.34
N PRO A 59 -3.27 24.28 -11.14
CA PRO A 59 -4.58 23.66 -11.03
C PRO A 59 -5.27 24.09 -9.73
N GLU A 60 -6.56 24.37 -9.82
CA GLU A 60 -7.41 24.73 -8.67
C GLU A 60 -8.68 23.89 -8.66
N GLY A 61 -9.22 23.65 -7.46
CA GLY A 61 -10.45 22.87 -7.30
C GLY A 61 -10.31 21.41 -7.76
N GLU A 62 -11.35 20.90 -8.38
CA GLU A 62 -11.41 19.49 -8.81
C GLU A 62 -10.81 19.29 -10.20
N PHE A 63 -9.92 18.32 -10.30
CA PHE A 63 -9.31 17.89 -11.56
C PHE A 63 -9.65 16.42 -11.81
N ARG A 64 -10.32 16.16 -12.92
CA ARG A 64 -10.76 14.82 -13.33
C ARG A 64 -9.96 14.36 -14.52
N ARG A 65 -9.50 13.12 -14.49
CA ARG A 65 -8.93 12.43 -15.65
C ARG A 65 -9.68 11.14 -15.90
N TYR A 66 -9.78 10.76 -17.16
CA TYR A 66 -10.54 9.60 -17.59
C TYR A 66 -9.63 8.66 -18.40
N TYR A 67 -9.98 7.38 -18.41
CA TYR A 67 -9.45 6.41 -19.35
C TYR A 67 -10.07 6.62 -20.74
N GLU A 68 -9.50 5.99 -21.78
CA GLU A 68 -10.00 6.12 -23.17
C GLU A 68 -11.41 5.58 -23.37
N ASP A 69 -11.88 4.69 -22.49
CA ASP A 69 -13.25 4.18 -22.48
C ASP A 69 -14.24 5.17 -21.82
N GLY A 70 -13.76 6.23 -21.18
CA GLY A 70 -14.54 7.24 -20.44
C GLY A 70 -14.66 6.95 -18.94
N THR A 71 -14.12 5.85 -18.45
CA THR A 71 -14.10 5.52 -17.01
C THR A 71 -13.23 6.53 -16.26
N LEU A 72 -13.67 7.00 -15.08
CA LEU A 72 -12.87 7.91 -14.26
C LEU A 72 -11.56 7.22 -13.85
N LYS A 73 -10.44 7.92 -14.03
CA LYS A 73 -9.08 7.42 -13.75
C LYS A 73 -8.50 8.07 -12.50
N SER A 74 -8.73 9.37 -12.33
CA SER A 74 -8.30 10.09 -11.13
C SER A 74 -9.20 11.29 -10.87
N LEU A 75 -9.50 11.52 -9.60
CA LEU A 75 -10.06 12.76 -9.08
C LEU A 75 -9.05 13.36 -8.11
N MET A 76 -8.61 14.58 -8.38
CA MET A 76 -7.73 15.36 -7.52
C MET A 76 -8.49 16.59 -7.05
N THR A 77 -8.42 16.92 -5.76
CA THR A 77 -8.95 18.18 -5.20
C THR A 77 -7.79 19.02 -4.72
N PHE A 78 -7.42 20.04 -5.48
CA PHE A 78 -6.29 20.91 -5.19
C PHE A 78 -6.62 21.95 -4.13
N SER A 79 -5.64 22.27 -3.28
CA SER A 79 -5.69 23.45 -2.42
C SER A 79 -5.68 24.73 -3.25
N ASN A 80 -6.09 25.85 -2.66
CA ASN A 80 -6.09 27.15 -3.34
C ASN A 80 -4.70 27.57 -3.87
N GLU A 81 -3.62 27.05 -3.29
CA GLU A 81 -2.25 27.35 -3.75
C GLU A 81 -1.74 26.38 -4.83
N GLY A 82 -2.48 25.30 -5.10
CA GLY A 82 -2.13 24.23 -6.05
C GLY A 82 -0.99 23.32 -5.58
N THR A 83 -0.50 23.49 -4.34
CA THR A 83 0.64 22.75 -3.77
C THR A 83 0.23 21.43 -3.14
N GLU A 84 -1.01 21.32 -2.68
CA GLU A 84 -1.55 20.10 -2.07
C GLU A 84 -2.74 19.60 -2.87
N ALA A 85 -2.93 18.29 -2.93
CA ALA A 85 -4.10 17.70 -3.52
C ALA A 85 -4.52 16.41 -2.81
N GLU A 86 -5.78 16.34 -2.39
CA GLU A 86 -6.41 15.07 -2.02
C GLU A 86 -6.74 14.30 -3.30
N ALA A 87 -6.37 13.03 -3.36
CA ALA A 87 -6.44 12.22 -4.56
C ALA A 87 -7.25 10.94 -4.32
N VAL A 88 -8.08 10.61 -5.30
CA VAL A 88 -8.67 9.27 -5.47
C VAL A 88 -8.30 8.79 -6.87
N LEU A 89 -7.57 7.69 -6.94
CA LEU A 89 -7.23 7.00 -8.16
C LEU A 89 -8.17 5.81 -8.34
N TYR A 90 -8.54 5.52 -9.57
CA TYR A 90 -9.50 4.49 -9.91
C TYR A 90 -8.87 3.49 -10.87
N TYR A 91 -9.30 2.24 -10.79
CA TYR A 91 -9.02 1.22 -11.77
C TYR A 91 -9.85 1.44 -13.03
N SER A 92 -9.49 0.76 -14.13
CA SER A 92 -10.24 0.81 -15.40
C SER A 92 -11.64 0.21 -15.31
N ASN A 93 -11.93 -0.59 -14.29
CA ASN A 93 -13.28 -1.08 -14.00
C ASN A 93 -14.13 -0.10 -13.17
N GLY A 94 -13.58 1.08 -12.83
CA GLY A 94 -14.26 2.13 -12.08
C GLY A 94 -14.23 1.97 -10.56
N LEU A 95 -13.63 0.89 -10.02
CA LEU A 95 -13.43 0.76 -8.58
C LEU A 95 -12.29 1.69 -8.09
N PRO A 96 -12.35 2.20 -6.85
CA PRO A 96 -11.23 2.95 -6.29
C PRO A 96 -10.01 2.04 -6.19
N ALA A 97 -8.85 2.54 -6.61
CA ALA A 97 -7.57 1.86 -6.53
C ALA A 97 -6.77 2.33 -5.33
N SER A 98 -6.72 3.65 -5.12
CA SER A 98 -6.05 4.23 -3.98
C SER A 98 -6.56 5.62 -3.66
N ALA A 99 -6.35 6.03 -2.42
CA ALA A 99 -6.64 7.38 -1.98
C ALA A 99 -5.57 7.88 -1.01
N GLY A 100 -5.25 9.17 -1.09
CA GLY A 100 -4.26 9.80 -0.23
C GLY A 100 -3.96 11.22 -0.67
N LYS A 101 -2.93 11.82 -0.09
CA LYS A 101 -2.56 13.21 -0.33
C LYS A 101 -1.29 13.30 -1.16
N TYR A 102 -1.27 14.27 -2.08
CA TYR A 102 -0.05 14.78 -2.69
C TYR A 102 0.31 16.13 -2.09
N VAL A 103 1.60 16.35 -1.82
CA VAL A 103 2.21 17.64 -1.52
C VAL A 103 3.35 17.85 -2.50
N ASN A 104 3.32 18.96 -3.23
CA ASN A 104 4.25 19.27 -4.31
C ASN A 104 4.39 18.13 -5.34
N GLN A 105 3.26 17.50 -5.69
CA GLN A 105 3.17 16.37 -6.61
C GLN A 105 3.81 15.06 -6.11
N LEU A 106 4.22 15.01 -4.83
CA LEU A 106 4.75 13.82 -4.18
C LEU A 106 3.72 13.26 -3.18
N LYS A 107 3.56 11.94 -3.11
CA LYS A 107 2.73 11.28 -2.10
C LYS A 107 3.23 11.65 -0.71
N GLU A 108 2.30 12.02 0.15
CA GLU A 108 2.57 12.46 1.52
C GLU A 108 1.54 11.86 2.47
N GLY A 109 1.99 11.44 3.65
CA GLY A 109 1.17 10.85 4.69
C GLY A 109 0.57 9.49 4.30
N LYS A 110 -0.56 9.16 4.92
CA LYS A 110 -1.20 7.86 4.76
C LYS A 110 -1.91 7.74 3.42
N TRP A 111 -1.51 6.73 2.66
CA TRP A 111 -2.18 6.25 1.46
C TRP A 111 -2.91 4.94 1.74
N ARG A 112 -4.13 4.83 1.20
CA ARG A 112 -4.97 3.62 1.26
C ARG A 112 -5.04 2.98 -0.11
N PHE A 113 -5.03 1.66 -0.16
CA PHE A 113 -5.13 0.86 -1.38
C PHE A 113 -6.26 -0.14 -1.27
N PHE A 114 -7.02 -0.29 -2.36
CA PHE A 114 -8.24 -1.07 -2.40
C PHE A 114 -8.16 -2.18 -3.45
N SER A 115 -9.04 -3.18 -3.33
CA SER A 115 -9.10 -4.30 -4.26
C SER A 115 -9.63 -3.90 -5.64
N PHE A 116 -9.02 -4.47 -6.69
CA PHE A 116 -9.50 -4.42 -8.07
C PHE A 116 -10.76 -5.26 -8.29
N THR A 117 -11.03 -6.27 -7.45
CA THR A 117 -12.14 -7.23 -7.67
C THR A 117 -13.31 -7.04 -6.71
N GLU A 118 -13.07 -6.46 -5.53
CA GLU A 118 -14.06 -6.30 -4.49
C GLU A 118 -14.23 -4.82 -4.14
N LYS A 119 -15.44 -4.30 -4.36
CA LYS A 119 -15.76 -2.90 -4.11
C LYS A 119 -15.53 -2.55 -2.64
N ASP A 120 -14.84 -1.43 -2.41
CA ASP A 120 -14.54 -0.83 -1.11
C ASP A 120 -13.67 -1.72 -0.18
N LEU A 121 -13.13 -2.85 -0.65
CA LEU A 121 -12.27 -3.70 0.15
C LEU A 121 -10.87 -3.05 0.29
N LEU A 122 -10.56 -2.57 1.49
CA LEU A 122 -9.24 -2.06 1.86
C LEU A 122 -8.25 -3.23 2.00
N ILE A 123 -7.18 -3.21 1.21
CA ILE A 123 -6.16 -4.26 1.23
C ILE A 123 -4.84 -3.78 1.86
N SER A 124 -4.57 -2.46 1.86
CA SER A 124 -3.38 -1.90 2.50
C SER A 124 -3.51 -0.42 2.89
N GLU A 125 -2.78 -0.04 3.93
CA GLU A 125 -2.46 1.35 4.27
C GLU A 125 -0.93 1.50 4.33
N THR A 126 -0.37 2.59 3.81
CA THR A 126 1.08 2.87 3.84
C THR A 126 1.34 4.35 4.08
N GLU A 127 2.24 4.67 5.01
CA GLU A 127 2.75 6.02 5.23
C GLU A 127 3.83 6.38 4.18
N TYR A 128 3.66 7.52 3.52
CA TYR A 128 4.61 8.10 2.58
C TYR A 128 5.17 9.42 3.10
N LEU A 129 6.42 9.69 2.76
CA LEU A 129 7.07 11.00 2.92
C LEU A 129 7.81 11.28 1.63
N GLU A 130 7.46 12.36 0.94
CA GLU A 130 8.09 12.76 -0.33
C GLU A 130 8.18 11.60 -1.35
N ASN A 131 7.05 10.94 -1.65
CA ASN A 131 6.94 9.78 -2.55
C ASN A 131 7.59 8.48 -2.09
N ARG A 132 8.24 8.44 -0.92
CA ARG A 132 8.89 7.23 -0.39
C ARG A 132 8.08 6.61 0.74
N LYS A 133 7.97 5.29 0.78
CA LYS A 133 7.41 4.57 1.93
C LYS A 133 8.27 4.89 3.15
N ASN A 134 7.69 5.52 4.16
CA ASN A 134 8.40 5.98 5.34
C ASN A 134 7.46 6.02 6.55
N GLY A 135 7.53 4.98 7.37
CA GLY A 135 6.60 4.75 8.47
C GLY A 135 5.96 3.36 8.36
N LEU A 136 4.74 3.25 8.86
CA LEU A 136 4.03 1.98 8.96
C LEU A 136 3.30 1.64 7.64
N THR A 137 3.43 0.39 7.22
CA THR A 137 2.55 -0.27 6.25
C THR A 137 1.74 -1.35 6.97
N LEU A 138 0.44 -1.35 6.74
CA LEU A 138 -0.51 -2.36 7.21
C LEU A 138 -1.11 -3.04 5.99
N ASN A 139 -1.07 -4.37 5.95
CA ASN A 139 -1.82 -5.14 4.96
C ASN A 139 -2.93 -5.93 5.65
N TYR A 140 -4.06 -6.10 4.97
CA TYR A 140 -5.29 -6.62 5.56
C TYR A 140 -5.78 -7.89 4.87
N TYR A 141 -6.38 -8.78 5.66
CA TYR A 141 -7.23 -9.86 5.17
C TYR A 141 -8.56 -9.31 4.64
N PRO A 142 -9.34 -10.10 3.85
CA PRO A 142 -10.61 -9.63 3.30
C PRO A 142 -11.66 -9.33 4.38
N ASP A 143 -11.52 -9.92 5.57
CA ASP A 143 -12.35 -9.64 6.74
C ASP A 143 -11.96 -8.36 7.49
N GLY A 144 -10.94 -7.63 7.02
CA GLY A 144 -10.43 -6.39 7.59
C GLY A 144 -9.43 -6.57 8.74
N LYS A 145 -9.08 -7.79 9.12
CA LYS A 145 -8.03 -8.02 10.12
C LYS A 145 -6.65 -7.75 9.53
N VAL A 146 -5.72 -7.32 10.36
CA VAL A 146 -4.33 -7.10 9.93
C VAL A 146 -3.66 -8.44 9.62
N ALA A 147 -3.21 -8.60 8.38
CA ALA A 147 -2.39 -9.72 7.93
C ALA A 147 -0.90 -9.47 8.17
N GLU A 148 -0.45 -8.22 8.00
CA GLU A 148 0.96 -7.86 8.10
C GLU A 148 1.14 -6.42 8.58
N LYS A 149 2.20 -6.20 9.37
CA LYS A 149 2.70 -4.87 9.76
C LYS A 149 4.17 -4.80 9.37
N ILE A 150 4.54 -3.79 8.59
CA ILE A 150 5.91 -3.55 8.16
C ILE A 150 6.27 -2.11 8.45
N MET A 151 7.42 -1.88 9.05
CA MET A 151 8.00 -0.55 9.19
C MET A 151 8.98 -0.27 8.03
N TYR A 152 8.89 0.93 7.46
CA TYR A 152 9.71 1.40 6.35
C TYR A 152 10.46 2.68 6.73
N ARG A 153 11.66 2.84 6.17
CA ARG A 153 12.44 4.08 6.21
C ARG A 153 13.05 4.30 4.83
N ASN A 154 12.60 5.34 4.13
CA ASN A 154 13.03 5.65 2.75
C ASN A 154 12.96 4.43 1.82
N ASP A 155 11.78 3.83 1.67
CA ASP A 155 11.48 2.63 0.84
C ASP A 155 12.11 1.31 1.30
N LEU A 156 13.01 1.34 2.29
CA LEU A 156 13.63 0.14 2.84
C LEU A 156 12.90 -0.33 4.10
N ARG A 157 12.62 -1.63 4.20
CA ARG A 157 12.10 -2.23 5.44
C ARG A 157 13.08 -1.96 6.58
N HIS A 158 12.57 -1.50 7.71
CA HIS A 158 13.37 -1.10 8.86
C HIS A 158 12.57 -1.23 10.15
N GLY A 159 13.13 -1.87 11.17
CA GLY A 159 12.45 -2.16 12.43
C GLY A 159 11.64 -3.44 12.36
N GLU A 160 10.64 -3.55 13.23
CA GLU A 160 9.87 -4.77 13.40
C GLU A 160 8.93 -5.04 12.21
N CYS A 161 8.84 -6.31 11.83
CA CYS A 161 7.86 -6.84 10.88
C CYS A 161 7.09 -7.98 11.55
N LEU A 162 5.76 -7.89 11.48
CA LEU A 162 4.84 -8.85 12.08
C LEU A 162 3.90 -9.39 11.00
N LYS A 163 3.73 -10.71 10.92
CA LYS A 163 2.66 -11.34 10.14
C LYS A 163 1.74 -12.10 11.07
N TYR A 164 0.46 -12.12 10.74
CA TYR A 164 -0.58 -12.78 11.51
C TYR A 164 -1.22 -13.89 10.68
N TYR A 165 -1.94 -14.78 11.35
CA TYR A 165 -2.88 -15.71 10.74
C TYR A 165 -4.26 -15.04 10.57
N PRO A 166 -5.18 -15.58 9.74
CA PRO A 166 -6.53 -15.04 9.56
C PRO A 166 -7.38 -15.01 10.85
N ASP A 167 -7.05 -15.85 11.84
CA ASP A 167 -7.68 -15.82 13.15
C ASP A 167 -7.17 -14.67 14.05
N GLY A 168 -6.08 -14.01 13.66
CA GLY A 168 -5.43 -12.90 14.36
C GLY A 168 -4.24 -13.33 15.22
N ASN A 169 -3.92 -14.62 15.31
CA ASN A 169 -2.75 -15.10 16.03
C ASN A 169 -1.46 -14.68 15.32
N LEU A 170 -0.41 -14.38 16.09
CA LEU A 170 0.90 -14.04 15.54
C LEU A 170 1.44 -15.25 14.78
N MET A 171 1.85 -15.06 13.53
CA MET A 171 2.47 -16.09 12.69
C MET A 171 3.98 -15.92 12.63
N LEU A 172 4.43 -14.67 12.47
CA LEU A 172 5.84 -14.34 12.27
C LEU A 172 6.17 -13.02 12.96
N ARG A 173 7.33 -12.96 13.60
CA ARG A 173 7.95 -11.75 14.09
C ARG A 173 9.41 -11.72 13.69
N THR A 174 9.84 -10.64 13.07
CA THR A 174 11.23 -10.45 12.66
C THR A 174 11.61 -8.97 12.68
N ASN A 175 12.90 -8.67 12.54
CA ASN A 175 13.41 -7.31 12.46
C ASN A 175 14.19 -7.09 11.18
N TYR A 176 14.01 -5.91 10.57
CA TYR A 176 14.73 -5.46 9.40
C TYR A 176 15.66 -4.29 9.71
N GLU A 177 16.79 -4.25 9.05
CA GLU A 177 17.70 -3.13 9.02
C GLU A 177 18.14 -2.88 7.58
N ASN A 178 17.78 -1.69 7.05
CA ASN A 178 18.10 -1.27 5.68
C ASN A 178 17.71 -2.31 4.62
N GLY A 179 16.50 -2.86 4.74
CA GLY A 179 15.94 -3.85 3.82
C GLY A 179 16.40 -5.29 4.05
N LYS A 180 17.29 -5.56 5.01
CA LYS A 180 17.77 -6.90 5.36
C LYS A 180 17.25 -7.35 6.71
N ILE A 181 16.87 -8.61 6.86
CA ILE A 181 16.56 -9.21 8.15
C ILE A 181 17.82 -9.15 9.03
N ASN A 182 17.69 -8.58 10.21
CA ASN A 182 18.78 -8.43 11.18
C ASN A 182 18.21 -8.49 12.60
N GLY A 183 18.74 -9.38 13.43
CA GLY A 183 18.27 -9.62 14.79
C GLY A 183 17.37 -10.85 14.92
N SER A 184 16.43 -10.80 15.86
CA SER A 184 15.59 -11.96 16.23
C SER A 184 14.59 -12.33 15.14
N PHE A 185 14.36 -13.63 15.01
CA PHE A 185 13.32 -14.23 14.19
C PHE A 185 12.52 -15.21 15.04
N GLU A 186 11.20 -15.11 14.99
CA GLU A 186 10.28 -16.02 15.67
C GLU A 186 9.11 -16.35 14.73
N ALA A 187 8.83 -17.64 14.57
CA ALA A 187 7.63 -18.13 13.91
C ALA A 187 6.81 -18.95 14.90
N PHE A 188 5.49 -18.91 14.74
CA PHE A 188 4.52 -19.51 15.64
C PHE A 188 3.54 -20.36 14.84
N HIS A 189 3.08 -21.44 15.44
CA HIS A 189 1.97 -22.21 14.90
C HIS A 189 0.65 -21.45 15.09
N GLU A 190 -0.39 -21.83 14.34
CA GLU A 190 -1.77 -21.27 14.47
C GLU A 190 -2.33 -21.36 15.91
N ASN A 191 -1.87 -22.33 16.71
CA ASN A 191 -2.26 -22.43 18.13
C ASN A 191 -1.49 -21.47 19.06
N GLY A 192 -0.69 -20.56 18.52
CA GLY A 192 0.12 -19.58 19.23
C GLY A 192 1.40 -20.11 19.85
N LYS A 193 1.68 -21.43 19.77
CA LYS A 193 2.94 -21.98 20.31
C LYS A 193 4.10 -21.67 19.38
N PRO A 194 5.32 -21.44 19.91
CA PRO A 194 6.51 -21.29 19.08
C PRO A 194 6.65 -22.48 18.13
N GLU A 195 6.87 -22.18 16.86
CA GLU A 195 7.22 -23.15 15.82
C GLU A 195 8.74 -23.15 15.63
N MET A 196 9.34 -21.95 15.63
CA MET A 196 10.77 -21.79 15.45
C MET A 196 11.26 -20.44 15.99
N LYS A 197 12.51 -20.41 16.46
CA LYS A 197 13.19 -19.16 16.80
C LYS A 197 14.68 -19.21 16.46
N GLY A 198 15.23 -18.06 16.12
CA GLY A 198 16.64 -17.92 15.78
C GLY A 198 17.04 -16.45 15.61
N GLN A 199 18.21 -16.23 15.04
CA GLN A 199 18.69 -14.90 14.69
C GLN A 199 19.21 -14.84 13.26
N TYR A 200 19.12 -13.65 12.70
CA TYR A 200 19.71 -13.27 11.43
C TYR A 200 20.74 -12.17 11.61
N LYS A 201 21.76 -12.20 10.76
CA LYS A 201 22.72 -11.12 10.55
C LYS A 201 22.79 -10.83 9.06
N ASN A 202 22.26 -9.69 8.64
CA ASN A 202 22.24 -9.28 7.22
C ASN A 202 21.66 -10.36 6.27
N ASN A 203 20.44 -10.86 6.55
CA ASN A 203 19.76 -11.97 5.86
C ASN A 203 20.42 -13.36 6.02
N LEU A 204 21.54 -13.49 6.72
CA LEU A 204 22.17 -14.80 6.97
C LEU A 204 21.78 -15.31 8.35
N ARG A 205 21.36 -16.57 8.46
CA ARG A 205 21.10 -17.19 9.76
C ARG A 205 22.37 -17.19 10.60
N GLU A 206 22.23 -16.84 11.87
CA GLU A 206 23.33 -16.72 12.81
C GLU A 206 22.94 -17.32 14.16
N GLY A 207 23.90 -18.00 14.79
CA GLY A 207 23.74 -18.57 16.12
C GLY A 207 22.77 -19.75 16.17
N GLN A 208 22.20 -19.97 17.36
CA GLN A 208 21.36 -21.13 17.62
C GLN A 208 19.94 -20.94 17.09
N TRP A 209 19.50 -21.91 16.29
CA TRP A 209 18.14 -22.04 15.79
C TRP A 209 17.46 -23.23 16.46
N ILE A 210 16.24 -23.02 16.94
CA ILE A 210 15.47 -24.03 17.66
C ILE A 210 14.12 -24.19 16.97
N ILE A 211 13.73 -25.45 16.74
CA ILE A 211 12.48 -25.85 16.09
C ILE A 211 11.66 -26.66 17.07
N TYR A 212 10.37 -26.36 17.13
CA TYR A 212 9.41 -26.98 18.03
C TYR A 212 8.36 -27.77 17.23
N GLY A 213 7.74 -28.75 17.87
CA GLY A 213 6.54 -29.38 17.35
C GLY A 213 5.28 -28.61 17.76
N LYS A 214 4.14 -28.94 17.14
CA LYS A 214 2.82 -28.35 17.47
C LYS A 214 2.42 -28.45 18.95
N ASN A 215 2.99 -29.41 19.70
CA ASN A 215 2.76 -29.56 21.13
C ASN A 215 3.62 -28.62 22.00
N GLY A 216 4.63 -27.96 21.43
CA GLY A 216 5.60 -27.08 22.10
C GLY A 216 6.92 -27.76 22.45
N ASN A 217 7.07 -29.07 22.21
CA ASN A 217 8.31 -29.78 22.51
C ASN A 217 9.37 -29.44 21.48
N ARG A 218 10.60 -29.18 21.93
CA ARG A 218 11.75 -28.99 21.04
C ARG A 218 11.99 -30.27 20.24
N ARG A 219 12.01 -30.15 18.91
CA ARG A 219 12.30 -31.24 17.98
C ARG A 219 13.75 -31.21 17.53
N PHE A 220 14.22 -30.04 17.13
CA PHE A 220 15.54 -29.87 16.55
C PHE A 220 16.20 -28.60 17.05
N MET A 221 17.53 -28.61 17.01
CA MET A 221 18.36 -27.46 17.29
C MET A 221 19.61 -27.57 16.42
N THR A 222 19.99 -26.47 15.79
CA THR A 222 21.21 -26.37 15.00
C THR A 222 21.84 -25.00 15.24
N ASN A 223 23.13 -24.89 15.02
CA ASN A 223 23.84 -23.63 15.10
C ASN A 223 24.26 -23.21 13.69
N TYR A 224 24.14 -21.93 13.39
CA TYR A 224 24.52 -21.33 12.11
C TYR A 224 25.65 -20.33 12.31
N SER A 225 26.57 -20.29 11.35
CA SER A 225 27.59 -19.25 11.22
C SER A 225 27.56 -18.71 9.80
N ALA A 226 27.19 -17.43 9.65
CA ALA A 226 27.04 -16.77 8.36
C ALA A 226 26.17 -17.56 7.35
N GLY A 227 25.05 -18.11 7.84
CA GLY A 227 24.11 -18.90 7.03
C GLY A 227 24.50 -20.37 6.84
N ILE A 228 25.66 -20.80 7.34
CA ILE A 228 26.11 -22.20 7.22
C ILE A 228 25.72 -22.97 8.48
N PRO A 229 24.92 -24.04 8.40
CA PRO A 229 24.55 -24.88 9.54
C PRO A 229 25.67 -25.85 9.93
N ASP A 230 25.81 -26.11 11.23
CA ASP A 230 26.68 -27.18 11.73
C ASP A 230 26.09 -28.58 11.43
N ASN A 231 24.76 -28.68 11.24
CA ASN A 231 24.08 -29.91 10.81
C ASN A 231 23.26 -29.69 9.52
N ARG A 232 23.86 -30.05 8.37
CA ARG A 232 23.27 -29.85 7.03
C ARG A 232 22.00 -30.65 6.77
N SER A 233 21.81 -31.80 7.41
CA SER A 233 20.62 -32.63 7.16
C SER A 233 19.34 -32.00 7.71
N ILE A 234 19.47 -31.18 8.76
CA ILE A 234 18.34 -30.41 9.33
C ILE A 234 18.06 -29.19 8.44
N ASP A 235 19.09 -28.58 7.85
CA ASP A 235 18.97 -27.32 7.12
C ASP A 235 18.18 -27.41 5.81
N ILE A 236 18.26 -28.52 5.07
CA ILE A 236 17.63 -28.62 3.75
C ILE A 236 16.10 -28.49 3.84
N TYR A 237 15.45 -29.28 4.71
CA TYR A 237 13.99 -29.27 4.84
C TYR A 237 13.48 -27.97 5.47
N GLU A 238 14.23 -27.45 6.44
CA GLU A 238 13.82 -26.29 7.21
C GLU A 238 14.07 -24.99 6.44
N SER A 239 15.13 -24.91 5.64
CA SER A 239 15.36 -23.75 4.78
C SER A 239 14.24 -23.55 3.78
N GLU A 240 13.75 -24.62 3.15
CA GLU A 240 12.58 -24.51 2.25
C GLU A 240 11.33 -24.02 2.98
N TYR A 241 11.09 -24.51 4.21
CA TYR A 241 9.96 -24.07 5.00
C TYR A 241 10.09 -22.61 5.44
N ILE A 242 11.25 -22.20 5.96
CA ILE A 242 11.51 -20.83 6.41
C ILE A 242 11.42 -19.86 5.25
N ASP A 243 12.06 -20.21 4.14
CA ASP A 243 11.94 -19.49 2.90
C ASP A 243 10.49 -19.42 2.43
N SER A 244 9.66 -20.44 2.69
CA SER A 244 8.21 -20.36 2.41
C SER A 244 7.48 -19.40 3.36
N LEU A 245 7.88 -19.27 4.63
CA LEU A 245 7.32 -18.25 5.53
C LEU A 245 7.68 -16.83 5.08
N GLU A 246 8.90 -16.68 4.55
CA GLU A 246 9.45 -15.42 4.05
C GLU A 246 8.90 -15.06 2.66
N ARG A 247 8.90 -16.02 1.72
CA ARG A 247 8.45 -15.88 0.32
C ARG A 247 6.93 -16.05 0.15
N ASN A 248 6.31 -17.02 0.84
CA ASN A 248 5.02 -17.63 0.46
C ASN A 248 4.17 -18.17 1.63
N LYS A 249 3.78 -17.33 2.57
CA LYS A 249 2.52 -17.58 3.31
C LYS A 249 1.45 -16.53 3.14
N VAL A 250 1.83 -15.35 2.65
CA VAL A 250 0.93 -14.36 2.07
C VAL A 250 1.81 -13.48 1.19
N ASN A 251 1.97 -13.78 -0.10
CA ASN A 251 2.69 -12.88 -0.99
C ASN A 251 1.75 -11.71 -1.26
N ILE A 252 1.79 -10.69 -0.41
CA ILE A 252 0.97 -9.49 -0.60
C ILE A 252 1.65 -8.72 -1.70
N ALA A 253 1.21 -8.97 -2.93
CA ALA A 253 1.63 -8.20 -4.09
C ALA A 253 1.50 -6.70 -3.75
N ASP A 254 2.48 -5.90 -4.17
CA ASP A 254 2.47 -4.47 -3.88
C ASP A 254 1.15 -3.88 -4.41
N PRO A 255 0.22 -3.44 -3.55
CA PRO A 255 -1.13 -3.06 -3.95
C PRO A 255 -1.13 -1.92 -4.97
N GLU A 256 -0.06 -1.12 -4.94
CA GLU A 256 0.21 -0.06 -5.91
C GLU A 256 0.48 -0.58 -7.33
N LYS A 257 0.95 -1.83 -7.48
CA LYS A 257 1.34 -2.43 -8.76
C LYS A 257 0.29 -3.37 -9.34
N THR A 258 -0.38 -4.18 -8.51
CA THR A 258 -1.31 -5.20 -9.01
C THR A 258 -2.76 -4.84 -8.78
N GLY A 259 -3.09 -4.16 -7.67
CA GLY A 259 -4.46 -4.01 -7.21
C GLY A 259 -5.17 -5.32 -6.87
N GLU A 260 -4.45 -6.43 -6.89
CA GLU A 260 -5.00 -7.75 -6.61
C GLU A 260 -4.93 -8.03 -5.12
N ILE A 261 -5.95 -8.73 -4.64
CA ILE A 261 -5.92 -9.41 -3.36
C ILE A 261 -5.16 -10.72 -3.63
N TRP A 262 -3.90 -10.79 -3.21
CA TRP A 262 -3.04 -12.00 -3.21
C TRP A 262 -2.46 -12.44 -4.56
#